data_AF-A0AAJ6D359-F1
#
_entry.id   AF-A0AAJ6D359-F1
#
_cell.length_a   1.000
_cell.length_b   1.000
_cell.length_c   1.000
_cell.angle_alpha   90.00
_cell.angle_beta   90.00
_cell.angle_gamma   90.00
#
_symmetry.space_group_name_H-M   'P 1'
#
loop_
_entity.id
_entity.type
_entity.pdbx_description
1 polymer ?
#
loop_
_entity_poly.entity_id
_entity_poly.type
_entity_poly.pdbx_seq_one_letter_code
_entity_poly.pdbx_strand_id
1 'polypeptide(L)'
;METALFLSGVGYLVAIMAFVVAIGFLITLLVGRTSGNEITFKVGKKGTIIAGIVLAASLVLGFGAGAVENSIATQRNNRFDNYAEKYTKLYAKTSTDAEDIANNIYDAWQDGIFDDTSDNNFDPSTVVSASLEKDADKVYALENNMKELKDTLDSMKDCDAPDRSIKLYQNSYDKMSEMADYVTNPYGNFNSFSDTTNSQDKAVGNYLRKLLNK
;
A
#
# COMPACT_ATOMS: atom_id res chain seq x y z
N MET A 1 -3.12 10.84 -14.57
CA MET A 1 -4.38 10.08 -14.70
C MET A 1 -5.26 10.74 -15.76
N GLU A 2 -5.70 12.00 -15.57
CA GLU A 2 -6.53 12.70 -16.58
C GLU A 2 -5.87 12.85 -17.96
N THR A 3 -4.57 13.10 -18.02
CA THR A 3 -3.85 13.31 -19.28
C THR A 3 -3.71 12.05 -20.15
N ALA A 4 -3.54 10.88 -19.54
CA ALA A 4 -3.40 9.61 -20.26
C ALA A 4 -4.75 9.10 -20.79
N LEU A 5 -5.79 9.18 -19.96
CA LEU A 5 -7.18 8.94 -20.36
C LEU A 5 -7.63 9.89 -21.48
N PHE A 6 -7.29 11.17 -21.37
CA PHE A 6 -7.56 12.16 -22.41
C PHE A 6 -6.83 11.82 -23.71
N LEU A 7 -5.54 11.50 -23.65
CA LEU A 7 -4.73 11.11 -24.82
C LEU A 7 -5.24 9.82 -25.47
N SER A 8 -5.63 8.81 -24.68
CA SER A 8 -6.22 7.58 -25.19
C SER A 8 -7.56 7.85 -25.87
N GLY A 9 -8.44 8.64 -25.24
CA GLY A 9 -9.74 9.03 -25.81
C GLY A 9 -9.61 9.82 -27.11
N VAL A 10 -8.70 10.79 -27.17
CA VAL A 10 -8.37 11.53 -28.40
C VAL A 10 -7.80 10.59 -29.45
N GLY A 11 -6.88 9.70 -29.08
CA GLY A 11 -6.30 8.69 -29.98
C GLY A 11 -7.36 7.79 -30.63
N TYR A 12 -8.35 7.33 -29.85
CA TYR A 12 -9.47 6.54 -30.37
C TYR A 12 -10.35 7.32 -31.37
N LEU A 13 -10.70 8.57 -31.04
CA LEU A 13 -11.51 9.42 -31.92
C LEU A 13 -10.79 9.70 -33.24
N VAL A 14 -9.49 10.01 -33.18
CA VAL A 14 -8.68 10.25 -34.38
C VAL A 14 -8.50 8.96 -35.19
N ALA A 15 -8.37 7.79 -34.54
CA ALA A 15 -8.30 6.51 -35.23
C ALA A 15 -9.59 6.20 -36.02
N ILE A 16 -10.76 6.45 -35.43
CA ILE A 16 -12.05 6.26 -36.11
C ILE A 16 -12.16 7.17 -37.34
N MET A 17 -11.82 8.45 -37.21
CA MET A 17 -11.84 9.39 -38.33
C MET A 17 -10.83 9.02 -39.42
N ALA A 18 -9.60 8.67 -39.04
CA ALA A 18 -8.56 8.25 -39.97
C ALA A 18 -8.95 6.97 -40.72
N PHE A 19 -9.65 6.05 -40.07
CA PHE A 19 -10.15 4.82 -40.69
C PHE A 19 -11.20 5.11 -41.78
N VAL A 20 -12.17 5.99 -41.50
CA VAL A 20 -13.18 6.41 -42.50
C VAL A 20 -12.51 7.09 -43.70
N VAL A 21 -11.54 7.98 -43.46
CA VAL A 21 -10.76 8.65 -44.51
C VAL A 21 -9.93 7.64 -45.32
N ALA A 22 -9.31 6.66 -44.67
CA ALA A 22 -8.55 5.60 -45.33
C ALA A 22 -9.44 4.77 -46.26
N ILE A 23 -10.66 4.43 -45.83
CA ILE A 23 -11.64 3.73 -46.68
C ILE A 23 -11.99 4.59 -47.91
N GLY A 24 -12.23 5.89 -47.74
CA GLY A 24 -12.53 6.79 -48.87
C GLY A 24 -11.42 6.83 -49.91
N PHE A 25 -10.16 6.91 -49.48
CA PHE A 25 -9.01 6.88 -50.39
C PHE A 25 -8.76 5.49 -51.00
N LEU A 26 -9.04 4.41 -50.26
CA LEU A 26 -8.97 3.05 -50.78
C LEU A 26 -10.01 2.83 -51.89
N ILE A 27 -11.23 3.29 -51.70
CA ILE A 27 -12.29 3.27 -52.74
C ILE A 27 -11.82 4.08 -53.95
N THR A 28 -11.28 5.28 -53.73
CA THR A 28 -10.76 6.14 -54.82
C THR A 28 -9.63 5.47 -55.60
N LEU A 29 -8.73 4.77 -54.91
CA LEU A 29 -7.66 3.97 -55.52
C LEU A 29 -8.24 2.84 -56.38
N LEU A 30 -9.20 2.08 -55.87
CA LEU A 30 -9.84 0.98 -56.57
C LEU A 30 -10.60 1.48 -57.82
N VAL A 31 -11.37 2.56 -57.68
CA VAL A 31 -12.08 3.19 -58.80
C VAL A 31 -11.12 3.72 -59.85
N GLY A 32 -10.02 4.38 -59.46
CA GLY A 32 -8.99 4.83 -60.41
C GLY A 32 -8.33 3.68 -61.17
N ARG A 33 -8.14 2.54 -60.51
CA ARG A 33 -7.59 1.33 -61.13
C ARG A 33 -8.57 0.68 -62.11
N THR A 34 -9.85 0.58 -61.77
CA THR A 34 -10.86 -0.07 -62.63
C THR A 34 -11.30 0.81 -63.80
N SER A 35 -11.33 2.14 -63.62
CA SER A 35 -11.67 3.09 -64.67
C SER A 35 -10.52 3.45 -65.61
N GLY A 36 -9.29 3.02 -65.32
CA GLY A 36 -8.09 3.41 -66.08
C GLY A 36 -7.71 4.88 -65.91
N ASN A 37 -8.32 5.61 -64.98
CA ASN A 37 -8.02 7.02 -64.73
C ASN A 37 -6.76 7.17 -63.87
N GLU A 38 -5.66 7.52 -64.53
CA GLU A 38 -4.34 7.62 -63.90
C GLU A 38 -4.25 8.71 -62.82
N ILE A 39 -4.99 9.81 -62.96
CA ILE A 39 -5.02 10.89 -61.96
C ILE A 39 -5.72 10.40 -60.69
N THR A 40 -6.91 9.83 -60.83
CA THR A 40 -7.70 9.29 -59.71
C THR A 40 -6.94 8.18 -58.99
N PHE A 41 -6.25 7.31 -59.73
CA PHE A 41 -5.40 6.26 -59.16
C PHE A 41 -4.24 6.83 -58.33
N LYS A 42 -3.52 7.85 -58.84
CA LYS A 42 -2.41 8.50 -58.12
C LYS A 42 -2.88 9.18 -56.83
N VAL A 43 -4.04 9.84 -56.86
CA VAL A 43 -4.66 10.49 -55.69
C VAL A 43 -5.04 9.45 -54.63
N GLY A 44 -5.75 8.38 -55.03
CA GLY A 44 -6.12 7.30 -54.13
C GLY A 44 -4.90 6.63 -53.48
N LYS A 45 -3.81 6.43 -54.25
CA LYS A 45 -2.56 5.82 -53.74
C LYS A 45 -1.89 6.68 -52.67
N LYS A 46 -1.69 7.98 -52.94
CA LYS A 46 -1.07 8.90 -51.97
C LYS A 46 -1.94 9.07 -50.73
N GLY A 47 -3.26 9.23 -50.91
CA GLY A 47 -4.20 9.39 -49.82
C GLY A 47 -4.28 8.16 -48.91
N THR A 48 -4.29 6.95 -49.48
CA THR A 48 -4.31 5.70 -48.70
C THR A 48 -3.05 5.56 -47.85
N ILE A 49 -1.86 5.91 -48.39
CA ILE A 49 -0.60 5.85 -47.64
C ILE A 49 -0.60 6.83 -46.47
N ILE A 50 -0.98 8.09 -46.72
CA ILE A 50 -1.02 9.12 -45.67
C ILE A 50 -2.04 8.75 -44.58
N ALA A 51 -3.26 8.36 -44.99
CA ALA A 51 -4.30 7.94 -44.05
C ALA A 51 -3.89 6.70 -43.25
N GLY A 52 -3.16 5.76 -43.87
CA GLY A 52 -2.61 4.58 -43.18
C GLY A 52 -1.59 4.94 -42.10
N ILE A 53 -0.69 5.90 -42.36
CA ILE A 53 0.27 6.39 -41.37
C ILE A 53 -0.45 7.07 -40.21
N VAL A 54 -1.42 7.94 -40.49
CA VAL A 54 -2.21 8.62 -39.46
C VAL A 54 -2.99 7.61 -38.62
N LEU A 55 -3.62 6.62 -39.25
CA LEU A 55 -4.33 5.55 -38.55
C LEU A 55 -3.38 4.75 -37.64
N ALA A 56 -2.21 4.34 -38.13
CA ALA A 56 -1.22 3.62 -37.34
C ALA A 56 -0.75 4.43 -36.12
N ALA A 57 -0.42 5.72 -36.30
CA ALA A 57 -0.04 6.60 -35.20
C ALA A 57 -1.17 6.77 -34.17
N SER A 58 -2.42 6.91 -34.64
CA SER A 58 -3.60 7.07 -33.78
C SER A 58 -3.89 5.81 -32.95
N LEU A 59 -3.70 4.63 -33.53
CA LEU A 59 -3.84 3.35 -32.84
C LEU A 59 -2.75 3.17 -31.77
N VAL A 60 -1.51 3.57 -32.05
CA VAL A 60 -0.43 3.55 -31.05
C VAL A 60 -0.73 4.47 -29.87
N LEU A 61 -1.27 5.67 -30.12
CA LEU A 61 -1.66 6.61 -29.07
C LEU A 61 -2.88 6.10 -28.26
N GLY A 62 -3.89 5.54 -28.93
CA GLY A 62 -5.11 5.04 -28.29
C GLY A 62 -4.88 3.78 -27.44
N PHE A 63 -4.31 2.73 -28.06
CA PHE A 63 -4.09 1.43 -27.41
C PHE A 63 -2.82 1.40 -26.57
N GLY A 64 -1.74 2.08 -27.00
CA GLY A 64 -0.46 2.07 -26.29
C GLY A 64 -0.53 2.81 -24.95
N ALA A 65 -1.20 3.97 -24.91
CA ALA A 65 -1.38 4.71 -23.66
C ALA A 65 -2.23 3.94 -22.64
N GLY A 66 -3.36 3.34 -23.09
CA GLY A 66 -4.24 2.56 -22.21
C GLY A 66 -3.60 1.27 -21.68
N ALA A 67 -2.81 0.58 -22.50
CA ALA A 67 -2.09 -0.64 -22.07
C ALA A 67 -1.00 -0.33 -21.02
N VAL A 68 -0.29 0.79 -21.17
CA VAL A 68 0.72 1.25 -20.20
C VAL A 68 0.07 1.69 -18.89
N GLU A 69 -1.08 2.35 -18.94
CA GLU A 69 -1.79 2.77 -17.72
C GLU A 69 -2.30 1.57 -16.92
N ASN A 70 -2.89 0.58 -17.60
CA ASN A 70 -3.32 -0.66 -16.95
C ASN A 70 -2.15 -1.44 -16.34
N SER A 71 -0.99 -1.50 -16.99
CA SER A 71 0.18 -2.20 -16.45
C SER A 71 0.76 -1.49 -15.23
N ILE A 72 0.86 -0.16 -15.24
CA ILE A 72 1.30 0.65 -14.10
C ILE A 72 0.33 0.51 -12.93
N ALA A 73 -0.98 0.60 -13.18
CA ALA A 73 -2.00 0.43 -12.14
C ALA A 73 -1.93 -0.98 -11.53
N THR A 74 -1.82 -2.02 -12.37
CA THR A 74 -1.69 -3.42 -11.90
C THR A 74 -0.42 -3.61 -11.07
N GLN A 75 0.71 -3.07 -11.50
CA GLN A 75 1.98 -3.20 -10.78
C GLN A 75 1.93 -2.46 -9.44
N ARG A 76 1.41 -1.23 -9.40
CA ARG A 76 1.22 -0.47 -8.16
C ARG A 76 0.31 -1.22 -7.20
N ASN A 77 -0.80 -1.74 -7.71
CA ASN A 77 -1.76 -2.53 -6.97
C ASN A 77 -1.09 -3.78 -6.35
N ASN A 78 -0.41 -4.60 -7.16
CA ASN A 78 0.29 -5.78 -6.66
C ASN A 78 1.36 -5.44 -5.59
N ARG A 79 2.07 -4.31 -5.74
CA ARG A 79 3.01 -3.83 -4.72
C ARG A 79 2.30 -3.45 -3.43
N PHE A 80 1.18 -2.73 -3.50
CA PHE A 80 0.37 -2.41 -2.33
C PHE A 80 -0.08 -3.68 -1.60
N ASP A 81 -0.61 -4.68 -2.31
CA ASP A 81 -1.11 -5.92 -1.70
C ASP A 81 0.02 -6.70 -1.02
N ASN A 82 1.19 -6.77 -1.65
CA ASN A 82 2.36 -7.42 -1.07
C ASN A 82 2.80 -6.75 0.24
N TYR A 83 2.93 -5.41 0.22
CA TYR A 83 3.28 -4.67 1.43
C TYR A 83 2.17 -4.73 2.49
N ALA A 84 0.91 -4.72 2.09
CA ALA A 84 -0.24 -4.88 2.98
C ALA A 84 -0.22 -6.23 3.71
N GLU A 85 0.10 -7.32 3.00
CA GLU A 85 0.24 -8.65 3.59
C GLU A 85 1.43 -8.71 4.55
N LYS A 86 2.61 -8.21 4.11
CA LYS A 86 3.82 -8.14 4.95
C LYS A 86 3.57 -7.32 6.22
N TYR A 87 2.96 -6.15 6.07
CA TYR A 87 2.61 -5.27 7.19
C TYR A 87 1.68 -5.98 8.16
N THR A 88 0.63 -6.65 7.67
CA THR A 88 -0.37 -7.31 8.54
C THR A 88 0.25 -8.45 9.35
N LYS A 89 1.12 -9.26 8.72
CA LYS A 89 1.86 -10.33 9.42
C LYS A 89 2.81 -9.77 10.47
N LEU A 90 3.57 -8.74 10.12
CA LEU A 90 4.50 -8.09 11.04
C LEU A 90 3.76 -7.42 12.19
N TYR A 91 2.62 -6.78 11.92
CA TYR A 91 1.77 -6.14 12.93
C TYR A 91 1.27 -7.14 13.95
N ALA A 92 0.79 -8.32 13.51
CA ALA A 92 0.35 -9.39 14.39
C ALA A 92 1.48 -9.90 15.30
N LYS A 93 2.68 -10.09 14.74
CA LYS A 93 3.86 -10.46 15.52
C LYS A 93 4.21 -9.38 16.55
N THR A 94 4.23 -8.12 16.13
CA THR A 94 4.56 -6.96 16.97
C THR A 94 3.57 -6.81 18.12
N SER A 95 2.27 -7.06 17.90
CA SER A 95 1.28 -7.04 18.99
C SER A 95 1.57 -8.11 20.04
N THR A 96 1.91 -9.33 19.62
CA THR A 96 2.23 -10.42 20.55
C THR A 96 3.49 -10.10 21.34
N ASP A 97 4.55 -9.60 20.69
CA ASP A 97 5.79 -9.21 21.38
C ASP A 97 5.53 -8.10 22.42
N ALA A 98 4.68 -7.11 22.10
CA ALA A 98 4.31 -6.04 23.03
C ALA A 98 3.44 -6.54 24.20
N GLU A 99 2.49 -7.44 23.95
CA GLU A 99 1.65 -8.07 24.98
C GLU A 99 2.51 -8.92 25.93
N ASP A 100 3.46 -9.69 25.40
CA ASP A 100 4.38 -10.50 26.20
C ASP A 100 5.23 -9.64 27.14
N ILE A 101 5.74 -8.49 26.68
CA ILE A 101 6.49 -7.56 27.53
C ILE A 101 5.57 -6.97 28.61
N ALA A 102 4.36 -6.55 28.24
CA ALA A 102 3.38 -6.02 29.19
C ALA A 102 3.04 -7.03 30.30
N ASN A 103 2.82 -8.30 29.93
CA ASN A 103 2.53 -9.37 30.88
C ASN A 103 3.71 -9.65 31.80
N ASN A 104 4.95 -9.67 31.30
CA ASN A 104 6.13 -9.89 32.14
C ASN A 104 6.36 -8.74 33.14
N ILE A 105 6.06 -7.49 32.77
CA ILE A 105 6.10 -6.36 33.70
C ILE A 105 4.99 -6.49 34.76
N TYR A 106 3.78 -6.84 34.32
CA TYR A 106 2.64 -7.04 35.22
C TYR A 106 2.92 -8.13 36.26
N ASP A 107 3.42 -9.30 35.81
CA ASP A 107 3.79 -10.42 36.66
C ASP A 107 4.91 -10.02 37.64
N ALA A 108 5.94 -9.33 37.16
CA ALA A 108 7.04 -8.88 38.02
C ALA A 108 6.55 -7.93 39.13
N TRP A 109 5.66 -6.98 38.81
CA TRP A 109 5.04 -6.13 39.83
C TRP A 109 4.12 -6.89 40.77
N GLN A 110 3.32 -7.83 40.25
CA GLN A 110 2.44 -8.64 41.08
C GLN A 110 3.26 -9.46 42.08
N ASP A 111 4.32 -10.13 41.63
CA ASP A 111 5.24 -10.87 42.50
C ASP A 111 5.88 -9.93 43.53
N GLY A 112 6.41 -8.78 43.12
CA GLY A 112 7.06 -7.85 44.05
C GLY A 112 6.11 -7.23 45.11
N ILE A 113 4.81 -7.07 44.79
CA ILE A 113 3.80 -6.54 45.74
C ILE A 113 3.32 -7.62 46.70
N PHE A 114 3.11 -8.85 46.20
CA PHE A 114 2.40 -9.90 46.93
C PHE A 114 3.30 -11.04 47.45
N ASP A 115 4.61 -11.00 47.21
CA ASP A 115 5.55 -11.94 47.82
C ASP A 115 5.68 -11.66 49.34
N ASP A 116 5.42 -12.70 50.14
CA ASP A 116 5.38 -12.73 51.61
C ASP A 116 6.76 -12.43 52.25
N THR A 117 7.80 -12.31 51.42
CA THR A 117 9.17 -11.94 51.81
C THR A 117 9.52 -10.47 51.60
N SER A 118 8.56 -9.64 51.15
CA SER A 118 8.79 -8.21 50.90
C SER A 118 9.20 -7.48 52.18
N ASP A 119 10.51 -7.38 52.38
CA ASP A 119 11.13 -6.33 53.18
C ASP A 119 10.50 -4.99 52.76
N ASN A 120 10.38 -4.03 53.68
CA ASN A 120 9.70 -2.73 53.55
C ASN A 120 10.22 -1.77 52.43
N ASN A 121 10.83 -2.29 51.38
CA ASN A 121 11.64 -1.60 50.38
C ASN A 121 11.19 -1.88 48.93
N PHE A 122 9.94 -2.32 48.71
CA PHE A 122 9.39 -2.49 47.35
C PHE A 122 9.46 -1.18 46.57
N ASP A 123 10.25 -1.19 45.49
CA ASP A 123 10.38 -0.10 44.54
C ASP A 123 9.88 -0.55 43.16
N PRO A 124 8.70 -0.09 42.72
CA PRO A 124 8.13 -0.43 41.42
C PRO A 124 9.08 -0.15 40.25
N SER A 125 9.89 0.90 40.34
CA SER A 125 10.79 1.29 39.25
C SER A 125 11.96 0.34 39.08
N THR A 126 12.48 -0.18 40.19
CA THR A 126 13.53 -1.21 40.20
C THR A 126 13.01 -2.53 39.62
N VAL A 127 11.79 -2.94 39.99
CA VAL A 127 11.18 -4.17 39.48
C VAL A 127 10.89 -4.12 37.98
N VAL A 128 10.35 -3.00 37.50
CA VAL A 128 10.17 -2.74 36.06
C VAL A 128 11.48 -2.80 35.31
N SER A 129 12.51 -2.12 35.82
CA SER A 129 13.81 -2.04 35.15
C SER A 129 14.45 -3.43 35.06
N ALA A 130 14.40 -4.21 36.14
CA ALA A 130 14.89 -5.59 36.15
C ALA A 130 14.11 -6.50 35.18
N SER A 131 12.79 -6.32 35.06
CA SER A 131 11.96 -7.07 34.11
C SER A 131 12.35 -6.74 32.65
N LEU A 132 12.50 -5.44 32.34
CA LEU A 132 12.94 -4.97 31.01
C LEU A 132 14.37 -5.40 30.67
N GLU A 133 15.28 -5.41 31.64
CA GLU A 133 16.66 -5.93 31.46
C GLU A 133 16.66 -7.43 31.17
N LYS A 134 15.84 -8.20 31.88
CA LYS A 134 15.66 -9.64 31.64
C LYS A 134 15.07 -9.91 30.25
N ASP A 135 14.17 -9.05 29.80
CA ASP A 135 13.51 -9.12 28.49
C ASP A 135 14.18 -8.24 27.41
N ALA A 136 15.43 -7.84 27.59
CA ALA A 136 16.11 -6.91 26.67
C ALA A 136 16.09 -7.39 25.20
N ASP A 137 16.20 -8.69 24.97
CA ASP A 137 16.10 -9.28 23.62
C ASP A 137 14.72 -9.08 23.00
N LYS A 138 13.64 -9.18 23.80
CA LYS A 138 12.26 -8.95 23.34
C LYS A 138 12.01 -7.47 23.07
N VAL A 139 12.53 -6.58 23.94
CA VAL A 139 12.47 -5.13 23.75
C VAL A 139 13.16 -4.74 22.44
N TYR A 140 14.38 -5.24 22.20
CA TYR A 140 15.10 -5.02 20.95
C TYR A 140 14.37 -5.58 19.72
N ALA A 141 13.76 -6.76 19.85
CA ALA A 141 12.95 -7.33 18.78
C ALA A 141 11.72 -6.47 18.46
N LEU A 142 11.03 -5.95 19.49
CA LEU A 142 9.89 -5.06 19.36
C LEU A 142 10.28 -3.76 18.65
N GLU A 143 11.37 -3.11 19.05
CA GLU A 143 11.89 -1.90 18.41
C GLU A 143 12.23 -2.13 16.92
N ASN A 144 12.88 -3.26 16.60
CA ASN A 144 13.18 -3.61 15.21
C ASN A 144 11.91 -3.89 14.39
N ASN A 145 10.96 -4.63 14.96
CA ASN A 145 9.68 -4.86 14.29
C ASN A 145 8.95 -3.53 14.03
N MET A 146 8.98 -2.58 14.98
CA MET A 146 8.39 -1.25 14.82
C MET A 146 9.05 -0.44 13.71
N LYS A 147 10.37 -0.52 13.58
CA LYS A 147 11.11 0.06 12.45
C LYS A 147 10.71 -0.59 11.12
N GLU A 148 10.64 -1.92 11.06
CA GLU A 148 10.20 -2.64 9.87
C GLU A 148 8.74 -2.35 9.48
N LEU A 149 7.86 -2.15 10.46
CA LEU A 149 6.48 -1.70 10.24
C LEU A 149 6.46 -0.32 9.60
N LYS A 150 7.28 0.60 10.11
CA LYS A 150 7.39 1.95 9.56
C LYS A 150 7.93 1.94 8.14
N ASP A 151 8.98 1.18 7.87
CA ASP A 151 9.58 1.04 6.54
C ASP A 151 8.61 0.42 5.53
N THR A 152 7.84 -0.58 5.98
CA THR A 152 6.79 -1.21 5.16
C THR A 152 5.65 -0.22 4.89
N LEU A 153 5.21 0.53 5.89
CA LEU A 153 4.20 1.57 5.74
C LEU A 153 4.65 2.67 4.78
N ASP A 154 5.90 3.13 4.88
CA ASP A 154 6.44 4.15 3.99
C ASP A 154 6.51 3.63 2.54
N SER A 155 6.84 2.35 2.35
CA SER A 155 6.79 1.70 1.03
C SER A 155 5.38 1.64 0.43
N MET A 156 4.33 1.63 1.27
CA MET A 156 2.93 1.67 0.83
C MET A 156 2.48 3.06 0.37
N LYS A 157 3.12 4.14 0.83
CA LYS A 157 2.72 5.53 0.48
C LYS A 157 2.79 5.77 -1.03
N ASP A 158 3.84 5.25 -1.66
CA ASP A 158 4.04 5.35 -3.11
C ASP A 158 3.02 4.55 -3.93
N CYS A 159 2.24 3.69 -3.25
CA CYS A 159 1.25 2.83 -3.86
C CYS A 159 -0.20 3.22 -3.51
N ASP A 160 -0.40 4.32 -2.74
CA ASP A 160 -1.72 4.76 -2.28
C ASP A 160 -2.65 5.07 -3.46
N ALA A 161 -3.89 4.56 -3.38
CA ALA A 161 -4.90 4.70 -4.40
C ALA A 161 -6.31 4.73 -3.77
N PRO A 162 -7.34 5.28 -4.47
CA PRO A 162 -8.69 5.37 -3.93
C PRO A 162 -9.29 4.04 -3.46
N ASP A 163 -8.98 2.94 -4.16
CA ASP A 163 -9.42 1.57 -3.86
C ASP A 163 -8.51 0.84 -2.85
N ARG A 164 -7.33 1.40 -2.56
CA ARG A 164 -6.29 0.80 -1.72
C ARG A 164 -5.65 1.89 -0.87
N SER A 165 -6.39 2.30 0.15
CA SER A 165 -5.98 3.41 1.02
C SER A 165 -5.03 2.97 2.12
N ILE A 166 -3.94 3.72 2.26
CA ILE A 166 -2.96 3.56 3.34
C ILE A 166 -3.51 3.95 4.73
N LYS A 167 -4.61 4.71 4.80
CA LYS A 167 -5.11 5.32 6.05
C LYS A 167 -5.32 4.32 7.19
N LEU A 168 -5.81 3.12 6.87
CA LEU A 168 -6.01 2.08 7.89
C LEU A 168 -4.68 1.52 8.44
N TYR A 169 -3.64 1.47 7.61
CA TYR A 169 -2.29 1.05 8.03
C TYR A 169 -1.59 2.14 8.85
N GLN A 170 -1.77 3.41 8.50
CA GLN A 170 -1.27 4.54 9.30
C GLN A 170 -1.89 4.54 10.70
N ASN A 171 -3.22 4.47 10.77
CA ASN A 171 -3.91 4.48 12.06
C ASN A 171 -3.55 3.26 12.93
N SER A 172 -3.27 2.10 12.32
CA SER A 172 -2.83 0.94 13.08
C SER A 172 -1.40 1.12 13.59
N TYR A 173 -0.50 1.66 12.76
CA TYR A 173 0.87 1.99 13.16
C TYR A 173 0.89 2.90 14.37
N ASP A 174 0.11 3.99 14.35
CA ASP A 174 0.07 4.96 15.45
C ASP A 174 -0.32 4.28 16.78
N LYS A 175 -1.31 3.38 16.74
CA LYS A 175 -1.75 2.64 17.94
C LYS A 175 -0.75 1.59 18.40
N MET A 176 -0.06 0.92 17.49
CA MET A 176 1.02 0.02 17.85
C MET A 176 2.20 0.79 18.46
N SER A 177 2.54 1.96 17.91
CA SER A 177 3.61 2.82 18.44
C SER A 177 3.29 3.28 19.86
N GLU A 178 2.06 3.72 20.11
CA GLU A 178 1.62 4.08 21.47
C GLU A 178 1.80 2.92 22.47
N MET A 179 1.48 1.68 22.06
CA MET A 179 1.65 0.50 22.90
C MET A 179 3.13 0.14 23.08
N ALA A 180 3.90 0.09 21.99
CA ALA A 180 5.32 -0.25 22.00
C ALA A 180 6.14 0.72 22.85
N ASP A 181 5.88 2.03 22.70
CA ASP A 181 6.54 3.07 23.51
C ASP A 181 6.16 2.93 24.99
N TYR A 182 4.91 2.58 25.29
CA TYR A 182 4.45 2.43 26.67
C TYR A 182 5.04 1.20 27.37
N VAL A 183 5.11 0.05 26.70
CA VAL A 183 5.63 -1.18 27.32
C VAL A 183 7.15 -1.19 27.45
N THR A 184 7.86 -0.42 26.61
CA THR A 184 9.33 -0.26 26.68
C THR A 184 9.77 0.86 27.63
N ASN A 185 8.89 1.82 27.89
CA ASN A 185 9.09 2.89 28.87
C ASN A 185 7.85 3.10 29.74
N PRO A 186 7.52 2.11 30.59
CA PRO A 186 6.28 2.13 31.37
C PRO A 186 6.33 3.19 32.46
N TYR A 187 5.17 3.81 32.68
CA TYR A 187 4.98 4.81 33.72
C TYR A 187 3.63 4.62 34.42
N GLY A 188 3.51 5.18 35.62
CA GLY A 188 2.32 5.05 36.46
C GLY A 188 2.51 4.05 37.59
N ASN A 189 1.39 3.58 38.14
CA ASN A 189 1.32 2.53 39.16
C ASN A 189 0.74 1.23 38.58
N PHE A 190 0.79 0.16 39.37
CA PHE A 190 0.28 -1.18 39.03
C PHE A 190 -1.09 -1.18 38.34
N ASN A 191 -2.08 -0.52 38.94
CA ASN A 191 -3.43 -0.47 38.40
C ASN A 191 -3.47 0.31 37.08
N SER A 192 -2.86 1.50 37.04
CA SER A 192 -2.86 2.33 35.82
C SER A 192 -2.11 1.69 34.66
N PHE A 193 -1.07 0.90 34.93
CA PHE A 193 -0.36 0.15 33.90
C PHE A 193 -1.25 -0.94 33.33
N SER A 194 -1.85 -1.77 34.18
CA SER A 194 -2.78 -2.82 33.75
C SER A 194 -3.96 -2.24 32.95
N ASP A 195 -4.55 -1.14 33.40
CA ASP A 195 -5.65 -0.47 32.69
C ASP A 195 -5.19 0.06 31.31
N THR A 196 -4.01 0.67 31.26
CA THR A 196 -3.46 1.27 30.02
C THR A 196 -3.08 0.20 29.01
N THR A 197 -2.35 -0.84 29.41
CA THR A 197 -1.95 -1.94 28.52
C THR A 197 -3.16 -2.69 28.01
N ASN A 198 -4.16 -2.98 28.85
CA ASN A 198 -5.43 -3.59 28.41
C ASN A 198 -6.20 -2.74 27.40
N SER A 199 -6.21 -1.41 27.57
CA SER A 199 -6.85 -0.50 26.63
C SER A 199 -6.12 -0.45 25.28
N GLN A 200 -4.79 -0.38 25.33
CA GLN A 200 -3.94 -0.35 24.15
C GLN A 200 -3.98 -1.67 23.38
N ASP A 201 -3.91 -2.81 24.07
CA ASP A 201 -4.06 -4.14 23.47
C ASP A 201 -5.40 -4.26 22.73
N LYS A 202 -6.52 -3.89 23.37
CA LYS A 202 -7.83 -3.87 22.71
C LYS A 202 -7.83 -3.00 21.46
N ALA A 203 -7.20 -1.82 21.49
CA ALA A 203 -7.10 -0.94 20.34
C ALA A 203 -6.28 -1.59 19.21
N VAL A 204 -5.12 -2.15 19.55
CA VAL A 204 -4.22 -2.85 18.62
C VAL A 204 -4.90 -4.06 17.99
N GLY A 205 -5.55 -4.91 18.79
CA GLY A 205 -6.32 -6.08 18.34
C GLY A 205 -7.54 -5.70 17.48
N ASN A 206 -8.20 -4.57 17.77
CA ASN A 206 -9.26 -4.03 16.89
C ASN A 206 -8.72 -3.69 15.50
N TYR A 207 -7.54 -3.08 15.42
CA TYR A 207 -6.90 -2.79 14.12
C TYR A 207 -6.44 -4.07 13.43
N LEU A 208 -5.86 -5.04 14.14
CA LEU A 208 -5.49 -6.34 13.55
C LEU A 208 -6.68 -7.02 12.89
N ARG A 209 -7.85 -7.08 13.56
CA ARG A 209 -9.08 -7.62 12.96
C ARG A 209 -9.52 -6.87 11.70
N LYS A 210 -9.39 -5.54 11.69
CA LYS A 210 -9.69 -4.72 10.50
C LYS A 210 -8.69 -4.97 9.38
N LEU A 211 -7.43 -5.29 9.68
CA LEU A 211 -6.40 -5.59 8.69
C LEU A 211 -6.62 -6.97 8.05
N LEU A 212 -7.08 -7.96 8.84
CA LEU A 212 -7.33 -9.33 8.38
C LEU A 212 -8.62 -9.47 7.54
N ASN A 213 -9.61 -8.60 7.76
CA ASN A 213 -10.92 -8.64 7.07
C ASN A 213 -11.01 -7.68 5.87
N LYS A 214 -9.88 -7.37 5.22
CA LYS A 214 -9.81 -6.47 4.06
C LYS A 214 -10.13 -7.16 2.74
#